data_AF-A0A3C0G631-F1
#
_entry.id   AF-A0A3C0G631-F1
#
_cell.length_a   1.000
_cell.length_b   1.000
_cell.length_c   1.000
_cell.angle_alpha   90.00
_cell.angle_beta   90.00
_cell.angle_gamma   90.00
#
_symmetry.space_group_name_H-M   'P 1'
#
loop_
_entity.id
_entity.type
_entity.pdbx_description
1 polymer ?
#
loop_
_entity_poly.entity_id
_entity_poly.type
_entity_poly.pdbx_seq_one_letter_code
_entity_poly.pdbx_strand_id
1 'polypeptide(L)'
;MKYLCILFGLMYASIVQPDIYGSRASFLLHNDVRNWMSLSYLSSNVDDAWRRRVENALINQGDTHIYIYSHNENDGIGNVLPQSDWELRLDHLNSRGLRPVMWLMADDSPNLASKPLSYHKSHNSEMVSRFDDKVDGYVIGLEVDEYWSAEQVKEMVDDLKTKTNKPVGVHLSPGIKLAYLENADIIYLQTGFNLNESQFRAKVTEALSLGKPVIVSEYHMDSSSTVAKRYGDIACEMGAVGTGNGRNVESCGQRQTKKEKWYQKYGTEMVVGGVAMATLYAVSRYDLPFTIRATEETYQIGFQNPIGNHTVGIEYGNMRSMVTYGFRF
;
A
#
# COMPACT_ATOMS: atom_id res chain seq x y z
N MET A 1 -17.98 -29.46 -39.90
CA MET A 1 -17.09 -29.14 -38.75
C MET A 1 -16.90 -27.64 -38.69
N LYS A 2 -17.39 -26.97 -37.64
CA LYS A 2 -17.18 -25.52 -37.43
C LYS A 2 -16.24 -25.36 -36.24
N TYR A 3 -15.08 -24.74 -36.47
CA TYR A 3 -14.10 -24.46 -35.42
C TYR A 3 -14.48 -23.17 -34.68
N LEU A 4 -14.51 -23.25 -33.36
CA LEU A 4 -14.61 -22.11 -32.44
C LEU A 4 -13.19 -21.70 -32.08
N CYS A 5 -12.68 -20.61 -32.64
CA CYS A 5 -11.41 -20.02 -32.21
C CYS A 5 -11.67 -19.12 -30.99
N ILE A 6 -11.15 -19.50 -29.83
CA ILE A 6 -11.11 -18.66 -28.64
C ILE A 6 -9.76 -17.94 -28.65
N LEU A 7 -9.78 -16.63 -28.87
CA LEU A 7 -8.61 -15.76 -28.75
C LEU A 7 -8.44 -15.35 -27.29
N PHE A 8 -7.35 -15.79 -26.66
CA PHE A 8 -6.90 -15.28 -25.36
C PHE A 8 -6.09 -14.00 -25.58
N GLY A 9 -6.65 -12.85 -25.20
CA GLY A 9 -5.91 -11.60 -25.10
C GLY A 9 -5.20 -11.51 -23.75
N LEU A 10 -3.87 -11.52 -23.77
CA LEU A 10 -3.05 -11.15 -22.61
C LEU A 10 -3.20 -9.65 -22.35
N MET A 11 -3.70 -9.30 -21.17
CA MET A 11 -3.90 -7.92 -20.74
C MET A 11 -2.67 -7.44 -19.97
N TYR A 12 -1.98 -6.43 -20.50
CA TYR A 12 -1.03 -5.64 -19.71
C TYR A 12 -1.81 -4.59 -18.93
N ALA A 13 -1.84 -4.72 -17.61
CA ALA A 13 -2.32 -3.66 -16.73
C ALA A 13 -1.25 -2.55 -16.67
N SER A 14 -1.67 -1.31 -16.92
CA SER A 14 -0.84 -0.13 -16.64
C SER A 14 -0.50 -0.11 -15.15
N ILE A 15 0.79 -0.14 -14.84
CA ILE A 15 1.32 -0.10 -13.48
C ILE A 15 1.13 1.34 -12.98
N VAL A 16 0.04 1.59 -12.25
CA VAL A 16 -0.01 2.76 -11.36
C VAL A 16 1.09 2.54 -10.33
N GLN A 17 2.07 3.44 -10.27
CA GLN A 17 3.08 3.38 -9.22
C GLN A 17 2.35 3.40 -7.87
N PRO A 18 2.60 2.42 -7.00
CA PRO A 18 2.14 2.46 -5.61
C PRO A 18 2.72 3.72 -4.97
N ASP A 19 1.83 4.57 -4.48
CA ASP A 19 2.21 5.90 -4.01
C ASP A 19 2.14 5.95 -2.49
N ILE A 20 3.31 6.00 -1.85
CA ILE A 20 3.45 6.15 -0.40
C ILE A 20 3.06 7.56 0.08
N TYR A 21 2.88 8.51 -0.84
CA TYR A 21 2.42 9.87 -0.52
C TYR A 21 0.97 9.83 -0.02
N GLY A 22 0.73 10.52 1.08
CA GLY A 22 -0.52 10.36 1.81
C GLY A 22 -0.52 9.20 2.78
N SER A 23 0.64 8.60 3.08
CA SER A 23 0.74 7.56 4.11
C SER A 23 0.21 8.06 5.44
N ARG A 24 -0.63 7.23 6.03
CA ARG A 24 -1.44 7.54 7.20
C ARG A 24 -1.51 6.26 8.01
N ALA A 25 -0.59 6.13 8.96
CA ALA A 25 -0.46 4.99 9.84
C ALA A 25 -0.37 5.42 11.30
N SER A 26 -0.61 4.47 12.19
CA SER A 26 -0.51 4.61 13.65
C SER A 26 0.13 3.34 14.22
N PHE A 27 1.45 3.32 14.42
CA PHE A 27 2.14 2.08 14.79
C PHE A 27 2.36 1.88 16.28
N LEU A 28 2.30 2.94 17.11
CA LEU A 28 2.39 2.85 18.57
C LEU A 28 1.04 3.12 19.22
N LEU A 29 0.46 2.13 19.89
CA LEU A 29 -0.81 2.24 20.61
C LEU A 29 -0.59 1.80 22.06
N HIS A 30 0.35 2.47 22.75
CA HIS A 30 0.70 2.19 24.14
C HIS A 30 -0.06 3.13 25.09
N ASN A 31 -1.23 2.70 25.54
CA ASN A 31 -2.04 3.38 26.55
C ASN A 31 -2.37 2.46 27.73
N ASP A 32 -3.07 3.01 28.74
CA ASP A 32 -3.39 2.30 29.99
C ASP A 32 -4.15 0.98 29.80
N VAL A 33 -4.77 0.77 28.63
CA VAL A 33 -5.59 -0.40 28.31
C VAL A 33 -4.99 -1.29 27.23
N ARG A 34 -3.98 -0.82 26.50
CA ARG A 34 -3.41 -1.50 25.33
C ARG A 34 -1.92 -1.19 25.26
N ASN A 35 -1.10 -2.23 25.15
CA ASN A 35 0.30 -2.08 24.78
C ASN A 35 0.50 -2.80 23.46
N TRP A 36 0.03 -2.20 22.36
CA TRP A 36 0.08 -2.81 21.03
C TRP A 36 0.94 -1.98 20.10
N MET A 37 1.71 -2.65 19.26
CA MET A 37 2.32 -2.05 18.08
C MET A 37 1.87 -2.78 16.82
N SER A 38 1.50 -2.04 15.77
CA SER A 38 1.08 -2.67 14.52
C SER A 38 2.25 -3.37 13.81
N LEU A 39 3.48 -2.98 14.14
CA LEU A 39 4.70 -3.61 13.64
C LEU A 39 4.71 -5.13 13.92
N SER A 40 4.21 -5.59 15.06
CA SER A 40 4.15 -7.03 15.39
C SER A 40 2.93 -7.76 14.80
N TYR A 41 2.20 -7.17 13.84
CA TYR A 41 0.97 -7.77 13.27
C TYR A 41 1.16 -9.19 12.70
N LEU A 42 2.32 -9.44 12.11
CA LEU A 42 2.71 -10.73 11.55
C LEU A 42 3.35 -11.69 12.56
N SER A 43 3.41 -11.31 13.83
CA SER A 43 3.98 -12.13 14.90
C SER A 43 3.23 -13.46 15.05
N SER A 44 3.97 -14.52 15.30
CA SER A 44 3.39 -15.84 15.63
C SER A 44 2.78 -15.89 17.04
N ASN A 45 3.13 -14.92 17.89
CA ASN A 45 2.68 -14.84 19.28
C ASN A 45 1.30 -14.18 19.45
N VAL A 46 0.71 -13.63 18.37
CA VAL A 46 -0.60 -12.99 18.40
C VAL A 46 -1.66 -13.81 17.65
N ASP A 47 -2.90 -13.78 18.15
CA ASP A 47 -4.04 -14.46 17.54
C ASP A 47 -4.81 -13.56 16.58
N ASP A 48 -5.73 -14.14 15.81
CA ASP A 48 -6.54 -13.38 14.85
C ASP A 48 -7.55 -12.45 15.54
N ALA A 49 -7.89 -12.69 16.81
CA ALA A 49 -8.70 -11.75 17.57
C ALA A 49 -7.92 -10.46 17.88
N TRP A 50 -6.65 -10.57 18.23
CA TRP A 50 -5.73 -9.44 18.41
C TRP A 50 -5.54 -8.68 17.10
N ARG A 51 -5.27 -9.39 15.99
CA ARG A 51 -5.11 -8.76 14.66
C ARG A 51 -6.33 -7.95 14.26
N ARG A 52 -7.53 -8.52 14.43
CA ARG A 52 -8.80 -7.79 14.19
C ARG A 52 -8.96 -6.56 15.08
N ARG A 53 -8.52 -6.60 16.34
CA ARG A 53 -8.57 -5.42 17.23
C ARG A 53 -7.61 -4.33 16.76
N VAL A 54 -6.42 -4.68 16.29
CA VAL A 54 -5.46 -3.74 15.70
C VAL A 54 -6.03 -3.15 14.41
N GLU A 55 -6.45 -3.98 13.45
CA GLU A 55 -7.06 -3.53 12.19
C GLU A 55 -8.19 -2.52 12.42
N ASN A 56 -9.13 -2.85 13.33
CA ASN A 56 -10.25 -1.97 13.64
C ASN A 56 -9.79 -0.67 14.32
N ALA A 57 -8.75 -0.72 15.18
CA ALA A 57 -8.21 0.49 15.81
C ALA A 57 -7.54 1.43 14.80
N LEU A 58 -6.83 0.89 13.80
CA LEU A 58 -6.20 1.68 12.73
C LEU A 58 -7.27 2.29 11.81
N ILE A 59 -8.23 1.47 11.36
CA ILE A 59 -9.33 1.93 10.49
C ILE A 59 -10.16 3.02 11.18
N ASN A 60 -10.46 2.87 12.47
CA ASN A 60 -11.21 3.87 13.23
C ASN A 60 -10.44 5.19 13.42
N GLN A 61 -9.11 5.18 13.25
CA GLN A 61 -8.27 6.39 13.24
C GLN A 61 -8.09 6.95 11.82
N GLY A 62 -8.75 6.37 10.81
CA GLY A 62 -8.65 6.80 9.42
C GLY A 62 -7.32 6.44 8.77
N ASP A 63 -6.61 5.44 9.28
CA ASP A 63 -5.39 4.93 8.68
C ASP A 63 -5.65 4.29 7.32
N THR A 64 -4.74 4.54 6.40
CA THR A 64 -4.70 3.91 5.07
C THR A 64 -3.52 2.97 4.92
N HIS A 65 -2.55 3.06 5.83
CA HIS A 65 -1.36 2.24 5.83
C HIS A 65 -1.16 1.56 7.19
N ILE A 66 -0.49 0.41 7.17
CA ILE A 66 -0.08 -0.32 8.36
C ILE A 66 1.41 -0.63 8.25
N TYR A 67 2.16 -0.34 9.31
CA TYR A 67 3.59 -0.66 9.37
C TYR A 67 3.73 -2.03 10.04
N ILE A 68 4.49 -2.92 9.41
CA ILE A 68 4.66 -4.31 9.85
C ILE A 68 6.12 -4.70 9.79
N TYR A 69 6.59 -5.45 10.79
CA TYR A 69 7.89 -6.11 10.72
C TYR A 69 7.85 -7.31 9.79
N SER A 70 9.01 -7.62 9.20
CA SER A 70 9.25 -8.90 8.55
C SER A 70 10.22 -9.80 9.32
N HIS A 71 10.92 -9.25 10.31
CA HIS A 71 11.86 -9.98 11.15
C HIS A 71 12.01 -9.31 12.52
N ASN A 72 11.77 -10.07 13.58
CA ASN A 72 11.94 -9.63 14.96
C ASN A 72 12.23 -10.85 15.85
N GLU A 73 13.25 -10.75 16.69
CA GLU A 73 13.62 -11.80 17.65
C GLU A 73 13.33 -11.43 19.12
N ASN A 74 13.00 -10.16 19.47
CA ASN A 74 12.81 -9.77 20.88
C ASN A 74 12.18 -8.37 21.19
N ASP A 75 11.15 -7.89 20.48
CA ASP A 75 10.46 -6.60 20.79
C ASP A 75 9.44 -6.61 21.97
N GLY A 76 9.32 -7.72 22.70
CA GLY A 76 8.37 -7.86 23.82
C GLY A 76 6.88 -7.99 23.44
N ILE A 77 6.49 -7.79 22.18
CA ILE A 77 5.12 -8.00 21.67
C ILE A 77 5.03 -9.27 20.82
N GLY A 78 6.13 -9.68 20.17
CA GLY A 78 6.36 -11.06 19.80
C GLY A 78 7.17 -11.26 18.52
N ASN A 79 7.70 -12.47 18.38
CA ASN A 79 8.66 -12.79 17.33
C ASN A 79 7.99 -12.84 15.96
N VAL A 80 8.61 -12.15 15.01
CA VAL A 80 8.17 -12.06 13.62
C VAL A 80 9.19 -12.77 12.76
N LEU A 81 8.76 -13.83 12.08
CA LEU A 81 9.56 -14.60 11.14
C LEU A 81 8.66 -15.01 9.98
N PRO A 82 9.17 -15.03 8.72
CA PRO A 82 8.36 -15.37 7.56
C PRO A 82 7.55 -16.66 7.75
N GLN A 83 6.23 -16.57 7.59
CA GLN A 83 5.31 -17.72 7.61
C GLN A 83 4.67 -17.92 6.24
N SER A 84 4.17 -19.12 5.97
CA SER A 84 3.52 -19.47 4.69
C SER A 84 2.14 -18.84 4.48
N ASP A 85 1.53 -18.29 5.53
CA ASP A 85 0.20 -17.68 5.49
C ASP A 85 0.24 -16.14 5.34
N TRP A 86 1.43 -15.54 5.28
CA TRP A 86 1.59 -14.09 5.21
C TRP A 86 0.97 -13.48 3.96
N GLU A 87 1.06 -14.14 2.80
CA GLU A 87 0.43 -13.68 1.56
C GLU A 87 -1.07 -13.43 1.77
N LEU A 88 -1.76 -14.39 2.41
CA LEU A 88 -3.19 -14.28 2.73
C LEU A 88 -3.46 -13.14 3.73
N ARG A 89 -2.57 -12.94 4.71
CA ARG A 89 -2.69 -11.87 5.71
C ARG A 89 -2.51 -10.49 5.08
N LEU A 90 -1.57 -10.33 4.15
CA LEU A 90 -1.34 -9.08 3.44
C LEU A 90 -2.48 -8.79 2.45
N ASP A 91 -2.98 -9.81 1.74
CA ASP A 91 -4.16 -9.68 0.89
C ASP A 91 -5.40 -9.26 1.69
N HIS A 92 -5.57 -9.82 2.90
CA HIS A 92 -6.63 -9.41 3.84
C HIS A 92 -6.49 -7.93 4.25
N LEU A 93 -5.29 -7.48 4.67
CA LEU A 93 -5.05 -6.08 5.00
C LEU A 93 -5.38 -5.14 3.82
N ASN A 94 -4.91 -5.48 2.62
CA ASN A 94 -5.19 -4.74 1.40
C ASN A 94 -6.70 -4.66 1.11
N SER A 95 -7.44 -5.78 1.26
CA SER A 95 -8.90 -5.82 1.06
C SER A 95 -9.66 -4.94 2.06
N ARG A 96 -9.05 -4.67 3.21
CA ARG A 96 -9.57 -3.81 4.27
C ARG A 96 -9.16 -2.35 4.15
N GLY A 97 -8.41 -1.99 3.10
CA GLY A 97 -7.94 -0.62 2.88
C GLY A 97 -6.75 -0.22 3.74
N LEU A 98 -6.05 -1.18 4.37
CA LEU A 98 -4.81 -0.96 5.09
C LEU A 98 -3.63 -1.46 4.24
N ARG A 99 -2.97 -0.54 3.55
CA ARG A 99 -1.82 -0.84 2.68
C ARG A 99 -0.56 -1.11 3.52
N PRO A 100 0.06 -2.30 3.44
CA PRO A 100 1.24 -2.59 4.24
C PRO A 100 2.48 -1.80 3.78
N VAL A 101 3.29 -1.36 4.74
CA VAL A 101 4.68 -0.93 4.56
C VAL A 101 5.55 -1.84 5.42
N MET A 102 6.53 -2.49 4.80
CA MET A 102 7.30 -3.53 5.47
C MET A 102 8.61 -2.98 6.04
N TRP A 103 8.73 -3.05 7.36
CA TRP A 103 9.92 -2.72 8.13
C TRP A 103 10.74 -4.00 8.27
N LEU A 104 11.92 -4.02 7.66
CA LEU A 104 12.62 -5.26 7.37
C LEU A 104 13.29 -5.90 8.60
N MET A 105 13.53 -5.11 9.64
CA MET A 105 14.09 -5.57 10.91
C MET A 105 13.58 -4.70 12.08
N ALA A 106 13.31 -5.33 13.21
CA ALA A 106 12.96 -4.66 14.47
C ALA A 106 14.20 -4.25 15.26
N ASP A 107 14.12 -3.10 15.92
CA ASP A 107 15.21 -2.48 16.70
C ASP A 107 15.73 -3.44 17.77
N ASP A 108 14.89 -3.87 18.71
CA ASP A 108 15.21 -4.73 19.87
C ASP A 108 15.69 -6.16 19.55
N SER A 109 16.31 -6.41 18.40
CA SER A 109 16.85 -7.69 17.94
C SER A 109 18.37 -7.64 17.74
N PRO A 110 19.20 -7.41 18.78
CA PRO A 110 20.66 -7.26 18.62
C PRO A 110 21.35 -8.52 18.07
N ASN A 111 20.84 -9.71 18.42
CA ASN A 111 21.36 -10.98 17.89
C ASN A 111 21.11 -11.10 16.38
N LEU A 112 19.93 -10.68 15.92
CA LEU A 112 19.60 -10.58 14.51
C LEU A 112 20.46 -9.52 13.82
N ALA A 113 20.61 -8.34 14.43
CA ALA A 113 21.38 -7.23 13.89
C ALA A 113 22.87 -7.58 13.69
N SER A 114 23.41 -8.43 14.57
CA SER A 114 24.79 -8.90 14.51
C SER A 114 25.09 -9.87 13.37
N LYS A 115 24.06 -10.33 12.62
CA LYS A 115 24.26 -11.22 11.48
C LYS A 115 24.99 -10.48 10.35
N PRO A 116 25.73 -11.20 9.48
CA PRO A 116 26.38 -10.58 8.33
C PRO A 116 25.37 -9.87 7.42
N LEU A 117 25.77 -8.78 6.76
CA LEU A 117 24.91 -8.05 5.81
C LEU A 117 24.29 -8.96 4.73
N SER A 118 25.02 -10.00 4.29
CA SER A 118 24.50 -10.97 3.32
C SER A 118 23.25 -11.71 3.81
N TYR A 119 23.12 -11.93 5.12
CA TYR A 119 21.92 -12.50 5.73
C TYR A 119 20.73 -11.55 5.58
N HIS A 120 20.90 -10.29 5.96
CA HIS A 120 19.87 -9.26 5.84
C HIS A 120 19.44 -9.03 4.38
N LYS A 121 20.41 -8.95 3.45
CA LYS A 121 20.11 -8.84 2.02
C LYS A 121 19.35 -10.04 1.48
N SER A 122 19.68 -11.26 1.92
CA SER A 122 18.96 -12.47 1.50
C SER A 122 17.52 -12.46 2.02
N HIS A 123 17.32 -12.10 3.29
CA HIS A 123 15.99 -11.90 3.87
C HIS A 123 15.18 -10.84 3.12
N ASN A 124 15.76 -9.67 2.89
CA ASN A 124 15.12 -8.58 2.17
C ASN A 124 14.73 -8.99 0.73
N SER A 125 15.59 -9.77 0.07
CA SER A 125 15.32 -10.31 -1.26
C SER A 125 14.13 -11.27 -1.27
N GLU A 126 14.02 -12.13 -0.26
CA GLU A 126 12.86 -13.01 -0.09
C GLU A 126 11.58 -12.19 0.11
N MET A 127 11.61 -11.16 0.97
CA MET A 127 10.44 -10.32 1.25
C MET A 127 9.96 -9.57 0.00
N VAL A 128 10.88 -9.06 -0.82
CA VAL A 128 10.52 -8.46 -2.12
C VAL A 128 9.95 -9.53 -3.05
N SER A 129 10.63 -10.67 -3.20
CA SER A 129 10.16 -11.74 -4.09
C SER A 129 8.75 -12.24 -3.76
N ARG A 130 8.35 -12.22 -2.48
CA ARG A 130 7.06 -12.72 -2.03
C ARG A 130 5.97 -11.65 -1.99
N PHE A 131 6.32 -10.39 -1.72
CA PHE A 131 5.34 -9.40 -1.26
C PHE A 131 5.38 -8.07 -2.00
N ASP A 132 6.21 -7.88 -3.03
CA ASP A 132 6.30 -6.59 -3.73
C ASP A 132 4.98 -6.13 -4.34
N ASP A 133 4.11 -7.05 -4.79
CA ASP A 133 2.76 -6.74 -5.29
C ASP A 133 1.77 -6.39 -4.16
N LYS A 134 2.11 -6.68 -2.90
CA LYS A 134 1.22 -6.57 -1.72
C LYS A 134 1.54 -5.40 -0.80
N VAL A 135 2.70 -4.78 -0.94
CA VAL A 135 3.15 -3.65 -0.09
C VAL A 135 3.32 -2.36 -0.88
N ASP A 136 3.28 -1.21 -0.19
CA ASP A 136 3.49 0.11 -0.79
C ASP A 136 4.91 0.66 -0.61
N GLY A 137 5.73 0.01 0.22
CA GLY A 137 7.12 0.41 0.43
C GLY A 137 7.83 -0.47 1.45
N TYR A 138 9.13 -0.22 1.56
CA TYR A 138 10.01 -0.91 2.49
C TYR A 138 10.77 0.10 3.35
N VAL A 139 11.08 -0.29 4.59
CA VAL A 139 11.98 0.43 5.49
C VAL A 139 13.07 -0.56 5.93
N ILE A 140 14.35 -0.15 5.88
CA ILE A 140 15.47 -1.06 6.19
C ILE A 140 15.37 -1.67 7.60
N GLY A 141 14.82 -0.92 8.55
CA GLY A 141 14.53 -1.40 9.90
C GLY A 141 14.09 -0.27 10.81
N LEU A 142 13.74 -0.61 12.05
CA LEU A 142 13.58 0.35 13.15
C LEU A 142 14.98 0.70 13.71
N GLU A 143 15.19 1.98 14.00
CA GLU A 143 16.42 2.61 14.53
C GLU A 143 17.74 2.00 14.00
N VAL A 144 17.89 1.93 12.67
CA VAL A 144 18.98 1.16 12.02
C VAL A 144 20.40 1.65 12.36
N ASP A 145 20.52 2.90 12.81
CA ASP A 145 21.76 3.55 13.20
C ASP A 145 22.25 3.16 14.60
N GLU A 146 21.49 2.37 15.34
CA GLU A 146 21.97 1.71 16.56
C GLU A 146 22.82 0.47 16.27
N TYR A 147 22.63 -0.16 15.10
CA TYR A 147 23.25 -1.45 14.78
C TYR A 147 24.26 -1.42 13.65
N TRP A 148 24.04 -0.57 12.64
CA TRP A 148 24.85 -0.55 11.44
C TRP A 148 25.43 0.83 11.19
N SER A 149 26.57 0.87 10.50
CA SER A 149 27.15 2.10 9.97
C SER A 149 26.32 2.65 8.80
N ALA A 150 26.53 3.92 8.49
CA ALA A 150 25.89 4.58 7.34
C ALA A 150 26.21 3.86 6.03
N GLU A 151 27.45 3.38 5.85
CA GLU A 151 27.88 2.63 4.67
C GLU A 151 27.13 1.31 4.53
N GLN A 152 26.93 0.59 5.65
CA GLN A 152 26.16 -0.65 5.66
C GLN A 152 24.68 -0.42 5.36
N VAL A 153 24.07 0.62 5.91
CA VAL A 153 22.68 1.00 5.61
C VAL A 153 22.53 1.38 4.14
N LYS A 154 23.44 2.20 3.60
CA LYS A 154 23.48 2.55 2.18
C LYS A 154 23.61 1.30 1.31
N GLU A 155 24.48 0.36 1.67
CA GLU A 155 24.66 -0.89 0.94
C GLU A 155 23.37 -1.73 0.91
N MET A 156 22.60 -1.76 2.00
CA MET A 156 21.31 -2.44 2.06
C MET A 156 20.22 -1.72 1.26
N VAL A 157 20.17 -0.38 1.29
CA VAL A 157 19.27 0.43 0.46
C VAL A 157 19.55 0.20 -1.02
N ASP A 158 20.81 0.31 -1.43
CA ASP A 158 21.22 0.13 -2.82
C ASP A 158 20.87 -1.29 -3.31
N ASP A 159 21.18 -2.32 -2.50
CA ASP A 159 20.85 -3.71 -2.82
C ASP A 159 19.34 -3.94 -2.96
N LEU A 160 18.52 -3.38 -2.06
CA LEU A 160 17.07 -3.54 -2.08
C LEU A 160 16.45 -2.89 -3.31
N LYS A 161 16.91 -1.70 -3.69
CA LYS A 161 16.44 -0.96 -4.87
C LYS A 161 16.75 -1.66 -6.20
N THR A 162 17.68 -2.62 -6.24
CA THR A 162 17.85 -3.47 -7.43
C THR A 162 16.73 -4.50 -7.62
N LYS A 163 15.91 -4.73 -6.59
CA LYS A 163 14.90 -5.80 -6.53
C LYS A 163 13.48 -5.28 -6.60
N THR A 164 13.26 -4.01 -6.28
CA THR A 164 11.95 -3.39 -6.23
C THR A 164 11.96 -1.99 -6.84
N ASN A 165 10.82 -1.57 -7.41
CA ASN A 165 10.58 -0.19 -7.82
C ASN A 165 9.76 0.60 -6.77
N LYS A 166 9.46 0.00 -5.61
CA LYS A 166 8.77 0.65 -4.50
C LYS A 166 9.72 1.60 -3.77
N PRO A 167 9.20 2.64 -3.09
CA PRO A 167 10.00 3.48 -2.22
C PRO A 167 10.72 2.68 -1.13
N VAL A 168 12.03 2.92 -0.99
CA VAL A 168 12.84 2.38 0.11
C VAL A 168 13.20 3.50 1.07
N GLY A 169 12.75 3.35 2.32
CA GLY A 169 12.94 4.30 3.39
C GLY A 169 13.97 3.89 4.43
N VAL A 170 14.41 4.87 5.20
CA VAL A 170 15.26 4.71 6.37
C VAL A 170 14.59 5.39 7.56
N HIS A 171 14.64 4.71 8.71
CA HIS A 171 14.20 5.21 10.00
C HIS A 171 15.36 5.12 10.98
N LEU A 172 15.58 6.20 11.72
CA LEU A 172 16.71 6.37 12.62
C LEU A 172 16.19 6.69 14.01
N SER A 173 17.00 6.37 15.02
CA SER A 173 16.85 6.88 16.38
C SER A 173 16.71 8.42 16.39
N PRO A 174 16.15 9.05 17.44
CA PRO A 174 15.78 10.45 17.40
C PRO A 174 16.89 11.41 16.94
N GLY A 175 16.68 12.06 15.80
CA GLY A 175 17.66 12.96 15.18
C GLY A 175 17.81 12.76 13.68
N ILE A 176 18.67 13.57 13.06
CA ILE A 176 18.99 13.46 11.62
C ILE A 176 20.48 13.19 11.48
N LYS A 177 20.81 12.06 10.84
CA LYS A 177 22.18 11.69 10.50
C LYS A 177 22.28 11.55 8.97
N LEU A 178 22.70 12.61 8.29
CA LEU A 178 22.65 12.70 6.82
C LEU A 178 23.29 11.52 6.08
N ALA A 179 24.40 11.01 6.61
CA ALA A 179 25.12 9.88 6.00
C ALA A 179 24.25 8.63 5.85
N TYR A 180 23.27 8.41 6.73
CA TYR A 180 22.37 7.26 6.69
C TYR A 180 21.24 7.39 5.67
N LEU A 181 20.99 8.60 5.16
CA LEU A 181 19.87 8.92 4.27
C LEU A 181 20.29 8.94 2.79
N GLU A 182 21.55 8.58 2.50
CA GLU A 182 22.05 8.47 1.15
C GLU A 182 21.27 7.39 0.38
N ASN A 183 20.85 7.71 -0.85
CA ASN A 183 20.06 6.85 -1.75
C ASN A 183 18.67 6.40 -1.27
N ALA A 184 18.29 6.64 -0.01
CA ALA A 184 16.93 6.45 0.48
C ALA A 184 15.96 7.38 -0.26
N ASP A 185 14.78 6.84 -0.61
CA ASP A 185 13.73 7.57 -1.33
C ASP A 185 12.88 8.43 -0.38
N ILE A 186 12.79 8.03 0.89
CA ILE A 186 11.90 8.62 1.88
C ILE A 186 12.50 8.52 3.28
N ILE A 187 12.26 9.53 4.10
CA ILE A 187 12.69 9.59 5.51
C ILE A 187 11.49 9.22 6.38
N TYR A 188 11.63 8.21 7.22
CA TYR A 188 10.69 7.90 8.29
C TYR A 188 11.21 8.55 9.58
N LEU A 189 10.80 9.79 9.84
CA LEU A 189 11.36 10.60 10.92
C LEU A 189 10.84 10.17 12.30
N GLN A 190 11.76 9.90 13.23
CA GLN A 190 11.53 9.91 14.66
C GLN A 190 11.93 11.27 15.24
N THR A 191 11.00 11.98 15.89
CA THR A 191 11.35 13.20 16.61
C THR A 191 11.82 12.92 18.03
N GLY A 192 11.53 11.73 18.55
CA GLY A 192 11.59 11.40 19.96
C GLY A 192 10.33 11.82 20.72
N PHE A 193 10.25 11.41 21.97
CA PHE A 193 9.07 11.58 22.83
C PHE A 193 9.19 12.78 23.78
N ASN A 194 8.07 13.17 24.38
CA ASN A 194 7.99 14.22 25.41
C ASN A 194 8.48 15.61 24.96
N LEU A 195 8.45 15.88 23.65
CA LEU A 195 8.75 17.19 23.10
C LEU A 195 7.55 18.13 23.26
N ASN A 196 7.82 19.42 23.45
CA ASN A 196 6.81 20.47 23.23
C ASN A 196 6.66 20.79 21.73
N GLU A 197 5.61 21.54 21.37
CA GLU A 197 5.29 21.82 19.96
C GLU A 197 6.45 22.53 19.22
N SER A 198 7.15 23.45 19.87
CA SER A 198 8.29 24.18 19.27
C SER A 198 9.45 23.23 18.94
N GLN A 199 9.79 22.34 19.88
CA GLN A 199 10.84 21.33 19.67
C GLN A 199 10.45 20.34 18.57
N PHE A 200 9.19 19.90 18.56
CA PHE A 200 8.65 19.03 17.50
C PHE A 200 8.77 19.70 16.12
N ARG A 201 8.28 20.93 15.98
CA ARG A 201 8.37 21.71 14.72
C ARG A 201 9.81 21.91 14.27
N ALA A 202 10.75 22.16 15.18
CA ALA A 202 12.16 22.30 14.84
C ALA A 202 12.71 21.01 14.20
N LYS A 203 12.39 19.84 14.78
CA LYS A 203 12.81 18.53 14.24
C LYS A 203 12.19 18.23 12.88
N VAL A 204 10.90 18.53 12.69
CA VAL A 204 10.23 18.37 11.39
C VAL A 204 10.84 19.32 10.34
N THR A 205 11.12 20.58 10.71
CA THR A 205 11.77 21.56 9.83
C THR A 205 13.15 21.09 9.37
N GLU A 206 13.96 20.58 10.30
CA GLU A 206 15.29 20.02 10.01
C GLU A 206 15.19 18.90 8.96
N ALA A 207 14.29 17.93 9.16
CA ALA A 207 14.09 16.83 8.22
C ALA A 207 13.59 17.28 6.83
N LEU A 208 12.63 18.21 6.79
CA LEU A 208 12.07 18.72 5.53
C LEU A 208 13.10 19.53 4.73
N SER A 209 14.04 20.20 5.41
CA SER A 209 15.09 20.99 4.76
C SER A 209 16.04 20.15 3.88
N LEU A 210 16.03 18.82 4.04
CA LEU A 210 16.86 17.90 3.27
C LEU A 210 16.37 17.68 1.83
N GLY A 211 15.17 18.16 1.50
CA GLY A 211 14.58 18.04 0.15
C GLY A 211 14.14 16.62 -0.22
N LYS A 212 14.18 15.67 0.72
CA LYS A 212 13.61 14.33 0.56
C LYS A 212 12.18 14.30 1.13
N PRO A 213 11.30 13.45 0.60
CA PRO A 213 9.99 13.20 1.21
C PRO A 213 10.13 12.71 2.64
N VAL A 214 9.30 13.24 3.56
CA VAL A 214 9.33 12.89 4.98
C VAL A 214 7.98 12.36 5.42
N ILE A 215 7.97 11.16 6.01
CA ILE A 215 6.86 10.65 6.82
C ILE A 215 7.27 10.82 8.27
N VAL A 216 6.57 11.68 9.00
CA VAL A 216 6.83 11.88 10.43
C VAL A 216 6.22 10.71 11.18
N SER A 217 7.09 9.78 11.58
CA SER A 217 6.69 8.42 11.90
C SER A 217 6.59 8.18 13.40
N GLU A 218 7.38 8.85 14.23
CA GLU A 218 7.41 8.52 15.65
C GLU A 218 7.69 9.72 16.55
N TYR A 219 6.68 10.10 17.33
CA TYR A 219 6.70 11.30 18.17
C TYR A 219 5.89 11.18 19.47
N HIS A 220 5.14 10.09 19.65
CA HIS A 220 4.38 9.82 20.88
C HIS A 220 4.20 8.32 21.09
N MET A 221 4.11 7.82 22.33
CA MET A 221 3.95 6.37 22.57
C MET A 221 2.51 5.86 22.31
N ASP A 222 1.56 6.78 22.23
CA ASP A 222 0.15 6.49 21.96
C ASP A 222 -0.38 7.38 20.83
N SER A 223 -0.54 6.79 19.64
CA SER A 223 -1.12 7.43 18.46
C SER A 223 -2.56 7.91 18.67
N SER A 224 -3.28 7.33 19.64
CA SER A 224 -4.68 7.71 19.88
C SER A 224 -4.83 8.97 20.72
N SER A 225 -3.75 9.42 21.37
CA SER A 225 -3.73 10.58 22.25
C SER A 225 -3.96 11.90 21.52
N THR A 226 -4.49 12.90 22.25
CA THR A 226 -4.70 14.25 21.71
C THR A 226 -3.39 14.90 21.26
N VAL A 227 -2.29 14.66 21.99
CA VAL A 227 -0.96 15.21 21.66
C VAL A 227 -0.43 14.60 20.37
N ALA A 228 -0.47 13.27 20.24
CA ALA A 228 -0.06 12.58 19.03
C ALA A 228 -0.83 13.11 17.81
N LYS A 229 -2.16 13.16 17.91
CA LYS A 229 -3.00 13.64 16.82
C LYS A 229 -2.69 15.08 16.42
N ARG A 230 -2.47 15.96 17.40
CA ARG A 230 -2.06 17.35 17.16
C ARG A 230 -0.72 17.44 16.43
N TYR A 231 0.26 16.62 16.80
CA TYR A 231 1.58 16.61 16.17
C TYR A 231 1.53 16.03 14.75
N GLY A 232 0.71 15.00 14.51
CA GLY A 232 0.43 14.49 13.18
C GLY A 232 -0.15 15.56 12.26
N ASP A 233 -1.14 16.32 12.73
CA ASP A 233 -1.75 17.41 11.96
C ASP A 233 -0.71 18.50 11.62
N ILE A 234 0.12 18.88 12.60
CA ILE A 234 1.21 19.86 12.40
C ILE A 234 2.23 19.37 11.38
N ALA A 235 2.64 18.11 11.44
CA ALA A 235 3.57 17.54 10.47
C ALA A 235 3.02 17.66 9.04
N CYS A 236 1.74 17.35 8.85
CA CYS A 236 1.06 17.48 7.56
C CYS A 236 0.97 18.93 7.08
N GLU A 237 0.62 19.87 7.97
CA GLU A 237 0.61 21.31 7.67
C GLU A 237 2.00 21.83 7.23
N MET A 238 3.06 21.28 7.80
CA MET A 238 4.45 21.65 7.48
C MET A 238 4.96 21.06 6.17
N GLY A 239 4.22 20.13 5.55
CA GLY A 239 4.58 19.54 4.26
C GLY A 239 5.13 18.11 4.34
N ALA A 240 4.96 17.41 5.48
CA ALA A 240 5.18 15.97 5.50
C ALA A 240 4.28 15.27 4.48
N VAL A 241 4.79 14.21 3.86
CA VAL A 241 4.05 13.39 2.88
C VAL A 241 3.28 12.25 3.54
N GLY A 242 3.35 12.15 4.86
CA GLY A 242 2.62 11.17 5.63
C GLY A 242 2.96 11.20 7.12
N THR A 243 2.26 10.36 7.88
CA THR A 243 2.41 10.21 9.33
C THR A 243 2.38 8.74 9.75
N GLY A 244 3.14 8.39 10.78
CA GLY A 244 3.19 7.02 11.33
C GLY A 244 2.60 6.85 12.74
N ASN A 245 2.16 7.94 13.39
CA ASN A 245 1.86 7.89 14.83
C ASN A 245 0.72 8.84 15.26
N GLY A 246 -0.42 8.77 14.59
CA GLY A 246 -1.67 9.43 15.00
C GLY A 246 -1.89 10.84 14.43
N ARG A 247 -3.10 11.12 13.93
CA ARG A 247 -3.51 12.44 13.41
C ARG A 247 -5.03 12.60 13.46
N ASN A 248 -5.55 13.79 13.14
CA ASN A 248 -6.96 14.00 12.81
C ASN A 248 -7.20 14.25 11.32
N VAL A 249 -6.20 14.76 10.60
CA VAL A 249 -6.36 15.12 9.19
C VAL A 249 -6.58 13.90 8.27
N GLU A 250 -7.51 14.06 7.33
CA GLU A 250 -7.78 13.09 6.26
C GLU A 250 -6.85 13.26 5.06
N SER A 251 -5.99 14.28 5.05
CA SER A 251 -5.01 14.56 4.00
C SER A 251 -3.66 14.98 4.61
N CYS A 252 -2.58 14.51 3.99
CA CYS A 252 -1.20 14.70 4.40
C CYS A 252 -0.27 14.45 3.19
N GLY A 253 -0.07 15.46 2.35
CA GLY A 253 0.84 15.37 1.20
C GLY A 253 0.48 14.35 0.12
N GLN A 254 -0.80 13.92 0.00
CA GLN A 254 -1.25 13.10 -1.12
C GLN A 254 -0.90 13.81 -2.43
N ARG A 255 -0.29 13.09 -3.37
CA ARG A 255 -0.18 13.59 -4.74
C ARG A 255 -1.57 13.58 -5.36
N GLN A 256 -1.90 14.60 -6.13
CA GLN A 256 -3.12 14.58 -6.92
C GLN A 256 -3.02 13.43 -7.93
N THR A 257 -3.75 12.35 -7.68
CA THR A 257 -4.01 11.36 -8.71
C THR A 257 -4.81 12.08 -9.79
N LYS A 258 -4.19 12.32 -10.95
CA LYS A 258 -4.98 12.61 -12.15
C LYS A 258 -5.94 11.42 -12.28
N LYS A 259 -7.24 11.63 -12.05
CA LYS A 259 -8.25 10.62 -12.36
C LYS A 259 -8.03 10.21 -13.81
N GLU A 260 -7.47 9.04 -14.04
CA GLU A 260 -7.45 8.45 -15.37
C GLU A 260 -8.91 8.37 -15.79
N LYS A 261 -9.23 9.02 -16.91
CA LYS A 261 -10.60 9.00 -17.42
C LYS A 261 -10.91 7.55 -17.77
N TRP A 262 -12.09 7.06 -17.41
CA TRP A 262 -12.45 5.63 -17.52
C TRP A 262 -12.18 5.04 -18.92
N TYR A 263 -12.32 5.83 -19.98
CA TYR A 263 -12.06 5.41 -21.36
C TYR A 263 -10.57 5.18 -21.67
N GLN A 264 -9.65 5.76 -20.89
CA GLN A 264 -8.22 5.45 -20.97
C GLN A 264 -7.93 4.12 -20.28
N LYS A 265 -8.57 3.87 -19.12
CA LYS A 265 -8.47 2.61 -18.38
C LYS A 265 -9.01 1.41 -19.16
N TYR A 266 -10.11 1.59 -19.90
CA TYR A 266 -10.77 0.51 -20.65
C TYR A 266 -10.60 0.63 -22.17
N GLY A 267 -9.75 1.54 -22.68
CA GLY A 267 -9.64 1.83 -24.11
C GLY A 267 -9.30 0.59 -24.94
N THR A 268 -8.32 -0.20 -24.49
CA THR A 268 -7.93 -1.46 -25.14
C THR A 268 -9.04 -2.51 -25.08
N GLU A 269 -9.73 -2.63 -23.94
CA GLU A 269 -10.87 -3.55 -23.78
C GLU A 269 -12.04 -3.18 -24.70
N MET A 270 -12.34 -1.90 -24.84
CA MET A 270 -13.40 -1.40 -25.71
C MET A 270 -13.10 -1.69 -27.19
N VAL A 271 -11.84 -1.52 -27.62
CA VAL A 271 -11.41 -1.83 -28.98
C VAL A 271 -11.53 -3.33 -29.24
N VAL A 272 -11.02 -4.17 -28.34
CA VAL A 272 -11.07 -5.63 -28.50
C VAL A 272 -12.51 -6.14 -28.45
N GLY A 273 -13.30 -5.73 -27.47
CA GLY A 273 -14.71 -6.07 -27.34
C GLY A 273 -15.54 -5.57 -28.54
N GLY A 274 -15.28 -4.34 -28.99
CA GLY A 274 -15.91 -3.77 -30.18
C GLY A 274 -15.61 -4.54 -31.47
N VAL A 275 -14.34 -4.93 -31.68
CA VAL A 275 -13.94 -5.75 -32.84
C VAL A 275 -14.55 -7.16 -32.77
N ALA A 276 -14.55 -7.80 -31.60
CA ALA A 276 -15.16 -9.11 -31.41
C ALA A 276 -16.66 -9.08 -31.72
N MET A 277 -17.37 -8.05 -31.24
CA MET A 277 -18.80 -7.88 -31.51
C MET A 277 -19.04 -7.54 -32.98
N ALA A 278 -18.32 -6.59 -33.58
CA ALA A 278 -18.46 -6.29 -35.01
C ALA A 278 -18.19 -7.51 -35.91
N THR A 279 -17.23 -8.34 -35.53
CA THR A 279 -16.95 -9.62 -36.21
C THR A 279 -18.13 -10.58 -36.05
N LEU A 280 -18.65 -10.76 -34.83
CA LEU A 280 -19.85 -11.57 -34.57
C LEU A 280 -21.06 -11.09 -35.39
N TYR A 281 -21.28 -9.78 -35.48
CA TYR A 281 -22.32 -9.18 -36.32
C TYR A 281 -22.12 -9.58 -37.79
N ALA A 282 -20.93 -9.35 -38.35
CA ALA A 282 -20.61 -9.61 -39.75
C ALA A 282 -20.68 -11.09 -40.14
N VAL A 283 -20.39 -12.02 -39.22
CA VAL A 283 -20.47 -13.47 -39.48
C VAL A 283 -21.82 -14.09 -39.10
N SER A 284 -22.64 -13.38 -38.32
CA SER A 284 -23.98 -13.85 -38.00
C SER A 284 -24.91 -13.66 -39.20
N ARG A 285 -25.79 -14.64 -39.45
CA ARG A 285 -26.87 -14.50 -40.44
C ARG A 285 -28.11 -13.82 -39.86
N TYR A 286 -28.00 -13.27 -38.65
CA TYR A 286 -29.10 -12.66 -37.90
C TYR A 286 -28.99 -11.14 -38.00
N ASP A 287 -30.11 -10.47 -38.22
CA ASP A 287 -30.20 -9.01 -38.19
C ASP A 287 -30.24 -8.56 -36.72
N LEU A 288 -29.08 -8.56 -36.07
CA LEU A 288 -28.94 -8.23 -34.65
C LEU A 288 -28.64 -6.74 -34.49
N PRO A 289 -29.51 -5.95 -33.83
CA PRO A 289 -29.25 -4.55 -33.57
C PRO A 289 -28.01 -4.41 -32.70
N PHE A 290 -26.98 -3.77 -33.25
CA PHE A 290 -25.78 -3.44 -32.51
C PHE A 290 -26.03 -2.20 -31.66
N THR A 291 -25.77 -2.31 -30.35
CA THR A 291 -25.96 -1.22 -29.39
C THR A 291 -24.64 -0.84 -28.73
N ILE A 292 -24.35 0.46 -28.74
CA ILE A 292 -23.29 1.06 -27.93
C ILE A 292 -23.96 2.03 -26.95
N ARG A 293 -23.64 1.89 -25.66
CA ARG A 293 -24.00 2.85 -24.61
C ARG A 293 -22.74 3.22 -23.82
N ALA A 294 -22.54 4.51 -23.62
CA ALA A 294 -21.46 5.02 -22.78
C ALA A 294 -22.01 6.14 -21.88
N THR A 295 -21.62 6.13 -20.62
CA THR A 295 -21.89 7.18 -19.63
C THR A 295 -20.56 7.74 -19.09
N GLU A 296 -20.62 8.66 -18.13
CA GLU A 296 -19.40 9.13 -17.44
C GLU A 296 -18.74 8.04 -16.58
N GLU A 297 -19.44 6.94 -16.27
CA GLU A 297 -18.96 5.91 -15.33
C GLU A 297 -18.94 4.49 -15.93
N THR A 298 -19.69 4.24 -17.01
CA THR A 298 -19.91 2.90 -17.55
C THR A 298 -19.92 2.86 -19.08
N TYR A 299 -19.61 1.70 -19.64
CA TYR A 299 -19.80 1.41 -21.06
C TYR A 299 -20.44 0.04 -21.25
N GLN A 300 -21.20 -0.11 -22.32
CA GLN A 300 -21.81 -1.35 -22.78
C GLN A 300 -21.77 -1.41 -24.31
N ILE A 301 -21.32 -2.55 -24.84
CA ILE A 301 -21.30 -2.88 -26.26
C ILE A 301 -22.02 -4.22 -26.41
N GLY A 302 -23.09 -4.27 -27.19
CA GLY A 302 -24.00 -5.40 -27.15
C GLY A 302 -24.79 -5.67 -28.43
N PHE A 303 -25.45 -6.82 -28.41
CA PHE A 303 -26.57 -7.14 -29.28
C PHE A 303 -27.81 -7.30 -28.41
N GLN A 304 -28.92 -6.67 -28.80
CA GLN A 304 -30.21 -6.89 -28.16
C GLN A 304 -31.27 -7.14 -29.23
N ASN A 305 -31.95 -8.28 -29.15
CA ASN A 305 -33.02 -8.62 -30.06
C ASN A 305 -34.36 -8.73 -29.30
N PRO A 306 -35.39 -7.96 -29.67
CA PRO A 306 -36.73 -8.14 -29.14
C PRO A 306 -37.36 -9.43 -29.68
N ILE A 307 -37.95 -10.24 -28.79
CA ILE A 307 -38.72 -11.45 -29.12
C ILE A 307 -40.06 -11.36 -28.37
N GLY A 308 -41.11 -10.91 -29.05
CA GLY A 308 -42.41 -10.64 -28.42
C GLY A 308 -42.29 -9.57 -27.31
N ASN A 309 -42.70 -9.91 -26.10
CA ASN A 309 -42.60 -9.04 -24.91
C ASN A 309 -41.25 -9.16 -24.19
N HIS A 310 -40.28 -9.87 -24.77
CA HIS A 310 -38.96 -10.11 -24.19
C HIS A 310 -37.87 -9.43 -25.01
N THR A 311 -36.75 -9.15 -24.38
CA THR A 311 -35.51 -8.76 -25.06
C THR A 311 -34.40 -9.69 -24.60
N VAL A 312 -33.71 -10.32 -25.55
CA VAL A 312 -32.56 -11.20 -25.27
C VAL A 312 -31.33 -10.60 -25.91
N GLY A 313 -30.22 -10.55 -25.16
CA GLY A 313 -28.99 -9.94 -25.62
C GLY A 313 -27.73 -10.52 -25.03
N ILE A 314 -26.61 -10.15 -25.64
CA ILE A 314 -25.27 -10.35 -25.09
C ILE A 314 -24.63 -8.97 -25.04
N GLU A 315 -24.14 -8.60 -23.87
CA GLU A 315 -23.48 -7.33 -23.62
C GLU A 315 -22.09 -7.55 -23.02
N TYR A 316 -21.14 -6.74 -23.46
CA TYR A 316 -19.83 -6.60 -22.88
C TYR A 316 -19.68 -5.19 -22.33
N GLY A 317 -19.29 -5.06 -21.07
CA GLY A 317 -19.12 -3.78 -20.41
C GLY A 317 -18.12 -3.83 -19.26
N ASN A 318 -18.09 -2.78 -18.45
CA ASN A 318 -17.25 -2.70 -17.24
C ASN A 318 -17.53 -3.82 -16.22
N MET A 319 -18.71 -4.45 -16.27
CA MET A 319 -19.09 -5.63 -15.47
C MET A 319 -18.75 -6.98 -16.15
N ARG A 320 -17.99 -6.96 -17.25
CA ARG A 320 -17.67 -8.10 -18.14
C ARG A 320 -18.89 -8.65 -18.88
N SER A 321 -18.70 -9.75 -19.60
CA SER A 321 -19.71 -10.35 -20.48
C SER A 321 -20.94 -10.81 -19.71
N MET A 322 -22.12 -10.29 -20.06
CA MET A 322 -23.40 -10.69 -19.49
C MET A 322 -24.38 -11.11 -20.59
N VAL A 323 -25.10 -12.21 -20.34
CA VAL A 323 -26.31 -12.53 -21.10
C VAL A 323 -27.44 -11.72 -20.47
N THR A 324 -28.10 -10.88 -21.26
CA THR A 324 -29.19 -10.02 -20.79
C THR A 324 -30.54 -10.58 -21.22
N TYR A 325 -31.48 -10.63 -20.28
CA TYR A 325 -32.87 -11.01 -20.51
C TYR A 325 -33.78 -10.00 -19.81
N GLY A 326 -34.63 -9.32 -20.57
CA GLY A 326 -35.51 -8.26 -20.07
C GLY A 326 -36.96 -8.44 -20.50
N PHE A 327 -37.89 -7.98 -19.68
CA PHE A 327 -39.32 -7.90 -20.00
C PHE A 327 -39.66 -6.46 -20.43
N ARG A 328 -40.44 -6.31 -21.50
CA ARG A 328 -41.10 -5.03 -21.83
C ARG A 328 -42.50 -5.06 -21.23
N PHE A 329 -42.77 -4.16 -20.30
CA PHE A 329 -44.10 -3.93 -19.72
C PHE A 329 -44.83 -2.85 -20.50
#